data_AF-A0AAT9FQT2-F1
#
_entry.id   AF-A0AAT9FQT2-F1
#
_cell.length_a   1.000
_cell.length_b   1.000
_cell.length_c   1.000
_cell.angle_alpha   90.00
_cell.angle_beta   90.00
_cell.angle_gamma   90.00
#
_symmetry.space_group_name_H-M   'P 1'
#
loop_
_entity.id
_entity.type
_entity.pdbx_description
1 polymer ?
#
loop_
_entity_poly.entity_id
_entity_poly.type
_entity_poly.pdbx_seq_one_letter_code
_entity_poly.pdbx_strand_id
1 'polypeptide(L)' 'MKPFLVFAFLSIGVATAQWSPKEQELIDQIKPTAEESAWQKIGWRTDLWQARKEAAKAGKPIYLWEMDGHPLGCT' A
#
# COMPACT_ATOMS: atom_id res chain seq x y z
N MET A 1 13.37 -38.35 -36.44
CA MET A 1 11.89 -38.38 -36.40
C MET A 1 11.44 -37.64 -35.15
N LYS A 2 10.90 -36.42 -35.32
CA LYS A 2 10.30 -35.63 -34.25
C LYS A 2 8.86 -36.09 -34.07
N PRO A 3 8.36 -36.15 -32.83
CA PRO A 3 7.09 -35.52 -32.56
C PRO A 3 7.34 -34.34 -31.64
N PHE A 4 7.24 -33.15 -32.23
CA PHE A 4 6.85 -31.96 -31.49
C PHE A 4 5.50 -32.28 -30.82
N LEU A 5 5.49 -32.51 -29.51
CA LEU A 5 4.27 -32.38 -28.74
C LEU A 5 4.32 -31.05 -28.01
N VAL A 6 3.61 -30.12 -28.62
CA VAL A 6 3.26 -28.79 -28.14
C VAL A 6 2.68 -28.93 -26.73
N PHE A 7 3.39 -28.43 -25.72
CA PHE A 7 2.76 -28.07 -24.45
C PHE A 7 1.82 -26.90 -24.74
N ALA A 8 0.53 -27.20 -24.87
CA ALA A 8 -0.52 -26.21 -24.97
C ALA A 8 -0.48 -25.34 -23.71
N PHE A 9 -0.24 -24.04 -23.89
CA PHE A 9 -0.45 -23.03 -22.87
C PHE A 9 -1.91 -23.08 -22.41
N LEU A 10 -2.17 -23.72 -21.28
CA LEU A 10 -3.44 -23.60 -20.58
C LEU A 10 -3.43 -22.32 -19.74
N SER A 11 -3.36 -21.18 -20.41
CA SER A 11 -3.51 -19.84 -19.80
C SER A 11 -4.86 -19.25 -20.20
N ILE A 12 -5.94 -19.96 -19.89
CA ILE A 12 -7.31 -19.46 -20.06
C ILE A 12 -8.03 -19.75 -18.76
N GLY A 13 -8.21 -18.73 -17.92
CA GLY A 13 -8.95 -18.90 -16.67
C GLY A 13 -8.81 -17.80 -15.62
N VAL A 14 -7.95 -16.79 -15.80
CA VAL A 14 -8.12 -15.52 -15.10
C VAL A 14 -8.66 -14.52 -16.11
N ALA A 15 -9.90 -14.75 -16.55
CA ALA A 15 -10.67 -13.69 -17.15
C ALA A 15 -10.69 -12.57 -16.10
N THR A 16 -10.02 -11.48 -16.45
CA THR A 16 -9.90 -10.25 -15.69
C THR A 16 -11.27 -9.86 -15.13
N ALA A 17 -11.47 -9.99 -13.83
CA ALA A 17 -12.53 -9.27 -13.14
C ALA A 17 -12.14 -7.78 -13.20
N GLN A 18 -12.38 -7.17 -14.35
CA GLN A 18 -12.16 -5.76 -14.59
C GLN A 18 -13.43 -5.02 -14.22
N TRP A 19 -13.29 -3.97 -13.43
CA TRP A 19 -14.39 -3.07 -13.10
C TRP A 19 -15.05 -2.54 -14.38
N SER A 20 -16.38 -2.51 -14.40
CA SER A 20 -17.15 -1.82 -15.43
C SER A 20 -16.80 -0.33 -15.45
N PRO A 21 -17.09 0.39 -16.55
CA PRO A 21 -16.82 1.83 -16.61
C PRO A 21 -17.45 2.63 -15.47
N LYS A 22 -18.66 2.27 -15.05
CA LYS A 22 -19.36 2.91 -13.93
C LYS A 22 -18.67 2.66 -12.59
N GLU A 23 -18.18 1.44 -12.36
CA GLU A 23 -17.43 1.12 -11.15
C GLU A 23 -16.09 1.85 -11.13
N GLN A 24 -15.41 1.94 -12.27
CA GLN A 24 -14.16 2.70 -12.40
C GLN A 24 -14.37 4.18 -12.07
N GLU A 25 -15.46 4.78 -12.54
CA GLU A 25 -15.82 6.17 -12.22
C GLU A 25 -16.04 6.37 -10.71
N LEU A 26 -16.70 5.44 -10.03
CA LEU A 26 -16.90 5.48 -8.58
C LEU A 26 -15.59 5.31 -7.81
N ILE A 27 -14.72 4.39 -8.26
CA ILE A 27 -13.40 4.17 -7.65
C ILE A 27 -12.56 5.44 -7.74
N ASP A 28 -12.59 6.13 -8.88
CA ASP A 28 -11.79 7.34 -9.09
C ASP A 28 -12.29 8.51 -8.23
N GLN A 29 -13.58 8.54 -7.87
CA GLN A 29 -14.14 9.54 -6.95
C GLN A 29 -13.72 9.35 -5.48
N ILE A 30 -13.37 8.13 -5.06
CA ILE A 30 -12.99 7.83 -3.65
C ILE A 30 -11.48 7.75 -3.43
N LYS A 31 -10.68 7.77 -4.51
CA LYS A 31 -9.22 7.80 -4.37
C LYS A 31 -8.78 9.14 -3.78
N PRO A 32 -7.86 9.13 -2.81
CA PRO A 32 -7.30 10.37 -2.32
C PRO A 32 -6.51 11.07 -3.43
N THR A 33 -6.54 12.39 -3.41
CA THR A 33 -5.65 13.24 -4.21
C THR A 33 -4.18 13.03 -3.81
N ALA A 34 -3.28 13.52 -4.64
CA ALA A 34 -1.84 13.47 -4.35
C ALA A 34 -1.49 14.30 -3.08
N GLU A 35 -2.23 15.37 -2.84
CA GLU A 35 -2.12 16.26 -1.69
C GLU A 35 -2.62 15.57 -0.42
N GLU A 36 -3.78 14.92 -0.46
CA GLU A 36 -4.34 14.15 0.68
C GLU A 36 -3.45 12.95 1.07
N SER A 37 -2.70 12.39 0.11
CA SER A 37 -1.72 11.32 0.33
C SER A 37 -0.27 11.80 0.40
N ALA A 38 -0.02 13.11 0.53
CA ALA A 38 1.35 13.65 0.53
C ALA A 38 2.22 13.08 1.66
N TRP A 39 1.59 12.68 2.76
CA TRP A 39 2.24 12.03 3.88
C TRP A 39 2.97 10.72 3.53
N GLN A 40 2.54 10.01 2.49
CA GLN A 40 3.20 8.76 2.06
C GLN A 40 4.60 9.00 1.50
N LYS A 41 4.89 10.24 1.07
CA LYS A 41 6.20 10.63 0.50
C LYS A 41 7.23 10.95 1.59
N ILE A 42 6.81 11.09 2.84
CA ILE A 42 7.71 11.34 3.97
C ILE A 42 8.52 10.08 4.22
N GLY A 43 9.84 10.22 4.37
CA GLY A 43 10.75 9.12 4.71
C GLY A 43 10.62 8.69 6.17
N TRP A 44 9.46 8.14 6.54
CA TRP A 44 9.13 7.69 7.88
C TRP A 44 10.18 6.72 8.43
N ARG A 45 10.44 6.81 9.73
CA ARG A 45 11.20 5.79 10.46
C ARG A 45 10.21 4.76 10.99
N THR A 46 10.46 3.48 10.73
CA THR A 46 9.61 2.37 11.18
C THR A 46 10.14 1.68 12.44
N ASP A 47 11.35 2.02 12.88
CA ASP A 47 11.94 1.58 14.15
C ASP A 47 11.97 2.77 15.12
N LEU A 48 11.10 2.71 16.13
CA LEU A 48 10.97 3.77 17.13
C LEU A 48 12.23 3.94 17.97
N TRP A 49 12.97 2.86 18.25
CA TRP A 49 14.19 2.94 19.06
C TRP A 49 15.31 3.66 18.31
N GLN A 50 15.46 3.37 17.02
CA GLN A 50 16.41 4.11 16.17
C GLN A 50 16.02 5.57 16.03
N ALA A 51 14.73 5.86 15.77
CA ALA A 51 14.23 7.23 15.68
C ALA A 51 14.50 8.04 16.97
N ARG A 52 14.32 7.43 18.15
CA ARG A 52 14.66 8.04 19.45
C ARG A 52 16.12 8.43 19.58
N LYS A 53 17.05 7.56 19.17
CA LYS A 53 18.48 7.87 19.18
C LYS A 53 18.83 9.01 18.22
N GLU A 54 18.27 9.00 17.01
CA GLU A 54 18.48 10.07 16.01
C GLU A 54 17.97 11.42 16.51
N ALA A 55 16.75 11.45 17.06
CA ALA A 55 16.12 12.64 17.62
C ALA A 55 16.93 13.24 18.77
N ALA A 56 17.38 12.41 19.72
CA ALA A 56 18.22 12.84 20.83
C ALA A 56 19.57 13.40 20.35
N LYS A 57 20.22 12.75 19.38
CA LYS A 57 21.48 13.22 18.78
C LYS A 57 21.31 14.57 18.07
N ALA A 58 20.18 14.76 17.39
CA ALA A 58 19.89 15.99 16.64
C ALA A 58 19.28 17.11 17.51
N GLY A 59 18.91 16.84 18.76
CA GLY A 59 18.20 17.78 19.63
C GLY A 59 16.81 18.17 19.10
N LYS A 60 16.15 17.27 18.37
CA LYS A 60 14.83 17.52 17.77
C LYS A 60 13.75 16.62 18.38
N PRO A 61 12.49 17.10 18.50
CA PRO A 61 11.39 16.26 18.95
C PRO A 61 11.02 15.20 17.89
N ILE A 62 10.31 14.15 18.32
CA ILE A 62 9.71 13.15 17.44
C ILE A 62 8.26 13.51 17.19
N TYR A 63 7.85 13.50 15.92
CA TYR A 63 6.44 13.36 15.55
C TYR A 63 6.15 11.87 15.38
N LEU A 64 5.29 11.32 16.24
CA LEU A 64 4.90 9.92 16.22
C LEU A 64 3.53 9.79 15.56
N TRP A 65 3.49 9.08 14.43
CA TRP A 65 2.24 8.70 13.79
C TRP A 65 2.06 7.21 13.96
N GLU A 66 1.16 6.86 14.87
CA GLU A 66 0.76 5.49 15.12
C GLU A 66 -0.76 5.41 15.31
N MET A 67 -1.29 4.19 15.16
CA MET A 67 -2.62 3.86 15.63
C MET A 67 -2.48 3.36 17.06
N ASP A 68 -2.95 4.15 18.02
CA ASP A 68 -2.94 3.78 19.43
C ASP A 68 -4.36 3.35 19.86
N GLY A 69 -4.46 2.23 20.58
CA GLY A 69 -5.73 1.66 21.05
C GLY A 69 -6.11 0.28 20.47
N HIS A 70 -7.32 -0.20 20.83
CA HIS A 70 -7.80 -1.51 20.38
C HIS A 70 -7.97 -1.50 18.85
N PRO A 71 -7.40 -2.45 18.09
CA PRO A 71 -7.38 -2.42 16.62
C PRO A 71 -8.76 -2.49 15.97
N LEU A 72 -9.78 -2.92 16.73
CA LEU A 72 -11.19 -2.93 16.31
C LEU A 72 -12.00 -1.71 16.82
N GLY A 73 -11.36 -0.75 17.50
CA GLY A 73 -12.03 0.44 18.05
C GLY A 73 -13.02 0.15 19.19
N CYS A 74 -12.92 -1.01 19.84
CA CYS A 74 -13.78 -1.37 20.98
C CYS A 74 -13.20 -0.84 22.30
N THR A 75 -14.06 -0.31 23.16
CA THR A 75 -13.76 0.10 24.55
C THR A 75 -14.73 -0.58 25.51
#